data_AF-M5BIM1-F1
#
_entry.id   AF-M5BIM1-F1
#
_cell.length_a   1.000
_cell.length_b   1.000
_cell.length_c   1.000
_cell.angle_alpha   90.00
_cell.angle_beta   90.00
_cell.angle_gamma   90.00
#
_symmetry.space_group_name_H-M   'P 1'
#
loop_
_entity.id
_entity.type
_entity.pdbx_description
1 polymer ?
#
loop_
_entity_poly.entity_id
_entity_poly.type
_entity_poly.pdbx_seq_one_letter_code
_entity_poly.pdbx_strand_id
1 'polypeptide(L)'
;MARVASLGTLKEGLVFLWAMEKIYLDSWTFASRQTKEERSKGLDAFIANWSSDEFKKFVDDLEKLVDLLGIERGSDDWKQAEAIWNRVIELEEAFWPNA
;
A
#
# COMPACT_ATOMS: atom_id res chain seq x y z
N MET A 1 11.46 -3.92 -4.91
CA MET A 1 11.43 -2.48 -4.58
C MET A 1 12.47 -1.68 -5.38
N ALA A 2 13.78 -1.81 -5.13
CA ALA A 2 14.82 -1.06 -5.86
C ALA A 2 14.74 -1.19 -7.40
N ARG A 3 14.41 -2.39 -7.90
CA ARG A 3 14.29 -2.66 -9.35
C ARG A 3 13.19 -1.84 -10.04
N VAL A 4 12.03 -1.68 -9.40
CA VAL A 4 10.91 -0.91 -10.00
C VAL A 4 11.28 0.57 -10.05
N ALA A 5 11.91 1.08 -8.99
CA ALA A 5 12.40 2.45 -8.95
C ALA A 5 13.53 2.74 -9.95
N SER A 6 14.36 1.74 -10.30
CA SER A 6 15.52 1.93 -11.17
C SER A 6 15.27 1.58 -12.64
N LEU A 7 14.39 0.61 -12.93
CA LEU A 7 14.18 0.06 -14.27
C LEU A 7 12.73 0.13 -14.75
N GLY A 8 11.78 0.45 -13.85
CA GLY A 8 10.38 0.59 -14.21
C GLY A 8 10.09 1.95 -14.83
N THR A 9 8.96 2.05 -15.51
CA THR A 9 8.38 3.31 -15.95
C THR A 9 7.85 4.11 -14.75
N LEU A 10 7.65 5.42 -14.94
CA LEU A 10 7.00 6.25 -13.93
C LEU A 10 5.62 5.71 -13.53
N LYS A 11 4.87 5.15 -14.49
CA LYS A 11 3.57 4.55 -14.26
C LYS A 11 3.66 3.36 -13.31
N GLU A 12 4.57 2.43 -13.59
CA GLU A 12 4.81 1.27 -12.74
C GLU A 12 5.31 1.67 -11.34
N GLY A 13 6.19 2.66 -11.26
CA GLY A 13 6.69 3.20 -9.99
C GLY A 13 5.59 3.83 -9.14
N LEU A 14 4.66 4.56 -9.75
CA LEU A 14 3.56 5.22 -9.06
C LEU A 14 2.50 4.22 -8.58
N VAL A 15 2.14 3.23 -9.42
CA VAL A 15 1.27 2.11 -9.01
C VAL A 15 1.90 1.34 -7.85
N PHE A 16 3.21 1.06 -7.93
CA PHE A 16 3.95 0.38 -6.87
C PHE A 16 3.93 1.17 -5.55
N LEU A 17 4.23 2.47 -5.60
CA LEU A 17 4.21 3.33 -4.42
C LEU A 17 2.82 3.36 -3.78
N TRP A 18 1.79 3.65 -4.56
CA TRP A 18 0.41 3.65 -4.07
C TRP A 18 0.02 2.31 -3.44
N ALA A 19 0.35 1.19 -4.09
CA ALA A 19 0.00 -0.14 -3.61
C ALA A 19 0.57 -0.44 -2.22
N MET A 20 1.85 -0.12 -1.99
CA MET A 20 2.49 -0.32 -0.67
C MET A 20 1.81 0.51 0.42
N GLU A 21 1.62 1.80 0.17
CA GLU A 21 1.07 2.72 1.17
C GLU A 21 -0.40 2.39 1.46
N LYS A 22 -1.14 1.93 0.44
CA LYS A 22 -2.53 1.49 0.58
C LYS A 22 -2.64 0.24 1.45
N ILE A 23 -1.79 -0.76 1.26
CA ILE A 23 -1.77 -1.98 2.08
C ILE A 23 -1.44 -1.65 3.54
N TYR A 24 -0.52 -0.72 3.79
CA TYR A 24 -0.22 -0.26 5.14
C TYR A 24 -1.45 0.41 5.77
N LEU A 25 -2.04 1.39 5.09
CA LEU A 25 -3.23 2.10 5.59
C LEU A 25 -4.35 1.13 5.94
N ASP A 26 -4.64 0.17 5.06
CA ASP A 26 -5.73 -0.78 5.26
C ASP A 26 -5.44 -1.74 6.42
N SER A 27 -4.21 -2.29 6.49
CA SER A 27 -3.76 -3.18 7.56
C SER A 27 -3.80 -2.50 8.94
N TRP A 28 -3.27 -1.27 9.04
CA TRP A 28 -3.22 -0.53 10.30
C TRP A 28 -4.60 0.01 10.70
N THR A 29 -5.44 0.38 9.73
CA THR A 29 -6.85 0.72 9.97
C THR A 29 -7.65 -0.50 10.45
N PHE A 30 -7.34 -1.69 9.95
CA PHE A 30 -7.93 -2.92 10.46
C PHE A 30 -7.48 -3.20 11.90
N ALA A 31 -6.17 -3.05 12.18
CA ALA A 31 -5.61 -3.24 13.52
C ALA A 31 -6.19 -2.25 14.55
N SER A 32 -6.44 -0.99 14.16
CA SER A 32 -7.02 0.02 15.04
C SER A 32 -8.42 -0.36 15.55
N ARG A 33 -9.16 -1.15 14.78
CA ARG A 33 -10.52 -1.63 15.09
C ARG A 33 -10.56 -2.89 15.96
N GLN A 34 -9.45 -3.60 16.11
CA GLN A 34 -9.40 -4.81 16.94
C GLN A 34 -9.51 -4.44 18.44
N THR A 35 -9.75 -5.43 19.30
CA THR A 35 -9.70 -5.25 20.76
C THR A 35 -8.29 -4.88 21.23
N LYS A 36 -8.21 -4.06 22.29
CA LYS A 36 -6.95 -3.51 22.83
C LYS A 36 -6.27 -4.40 23.87
N GLU A 37 -6.81 -5.58 24.16
CA GLU A 37 -6.26 -6.44 25.19
C GLU A 37 -4.80 -6.77 24.85
N GLU A 38 -3.90 -6.44 25.79
CA GLU A 38 -2.46 -6.67 25.73
C GLU A 38 -1.65 -5.97 24.61
N ARG A 39 -2.11 -4.81 24.09
CA ARG A 39 -1.27 -4.02 23.17
C ARG A 39 -0.10 -3.32 23.88
N SER A 40 1.08 -3.40 23.27
CA SER A 40 2.21 -2.59 23.69
C SER A 40 2.02 -1.13 23.28
N LYS A 41 2.62 -0.18 24.03
CA LYS A 41 2.63 1.24 23.66
C LYS A 41 3.25 1.51 22.29
N GLY A 42 4.22 0.68 21.88
CA GLY A 42 4.82 0.76 20.55
C GLY A 42 3.83 0.42 19.45
N LEU A 43 3.04 -0.64 19.65
CA LEU A 43 1.99 -1.03 18.70
C LEU A 43 0.92 0.07 18.58
N ASP A 44 0.50 0.67 19.69
CA ASP A 44 -0.45 1.79 19.65
C ASP A 44 0.09 3.01 18.90
N ALA A 45 1.38 3.32 19.03
CA ALA A 45 2.02 4.41 18.29
C ALA A 45 2.04 4.15 16.78
N PHE A 46 2.33 2.92 16.37
CA PHE A 46 2.32 2.52 14.97
C PHE A 46 0.91 2.55 14.36
N ILE A 47 -0.08 2.01 15.09
CA ILE A 47 -1.49 2.09 14.70
C ILE A 47 -1.88 3.56 14.51
N ALA A 48 -1.60 4.42 15.50
CA ALA A 48 -1.98 5.83 15.43
C ALA A 48 -1.33 6.56 14.24
N ASN A 49 -0.07 6.25 13.93
CA ASN A 49 0.66 6.86 12.82
C ASN A 49 0.06 6.46 11.45
N TRP A 50 -0.06 5.17 11.19
CA TRP A 50 -0.46 4.63 9.88
C TRP A 50 -1.97 4.50 9.68
N SER A 51 -2.78 4.77 10.70
CA SER A 51 -4.23 4.97 10.56
C SER A 51 -4.65 6.43 10.77
N SER A 52 -3.71 7.38 10.77
CA SER A 52 -4.02 8.81 10.92
C SER A 52 -4.73 9.37 9.68
N ASP A 53 -5.50 10.45 9.88
CA ASP A 53 -6.15 11.17 8.77
C ASP A 53 -5.12 11.79 7.82
N GLU A 54 -3.95 12.19 8.33
CA GLU A 54 -2.84 12.71 7.53
C GLU A 54 -2.29 11.63 6.59
N PHE A 55 -1.99 10.44 7.12
CA PHE A 55 -1.50 9.34 6.30
C PHE A 55 -2.55 8.87 5.30
N LYS A 56 -3.82 8.80 5.71
CA LYS A 56 -4.93 8.52 4.81
C LYS A 56 -5.00 9.53 3.65
N LYS A 57 -4.90 10.83 3.96
CA LYS A 57 -4.90 11.87 2.92
C LYS A 57 -3.73 11.72 1.96
N PHE A 58 -2.55 11.36 2.45
CA PHE A 58 -1.40 11.07 1.60
C PHE A 58 -1.67 9.91 0.63
N VAL A 59 -2.24 8.81 1.11
CA VAL A 59 -2.63 7.66 0.26
C VAL A 59 -3.72 8.04 -0.75
N ASP A 60 -4.73 8.81 -0.33
CA ASP A 60 -5.81 9.30 -1.20
C ASP A 60 -5.25 10.20 -2.32
N ASP A 61 -4.20 10.99 -2.03
CA ASP A 61 -3.55 11.83 -3.03
C ASP A 61 -2.69 11.00 -4.00
N LEU A 62 -2.07 9.89 -3.56
CA LEU A 62 -1.43 8.91 -4.45
C LEU A 62 -2.44 8.18 -5.35
N GLU A 63 -3.60 7.81 -4.82
CA GLU A 63 -4.68 7.15 -5.58
C GLU A 63 -5.13 8.02 -6.75
N LYS A 64 -5.37 9.32 -6.49
CA LYS A 64 -5.71 10.28 -7.56
C LYS A 64 -4.62 10.38 -8.62
N LEU A 65 -3.35 10.34 -8.23
CA LEU A 65 -2.25 10.37 -9.19
C LEU A 65 -2.22 9.11 -10.06
N VAL A 66 -2.52 7.93 -9.49
CA VAL A 66 -2.65 6.68 -10.24
C VAL A 66 -3.85 6.74 -11.19
N ASP A 67 -5.00 7.25 -10.74
CA ASP A 67 -6.19 7.40 -11.58
C ASP A 67 -5.94 8.32 -12.79
N LEU A 68 -5.17 9.39 -12.60
CA LEU A 68 -4.75 10.30 -13.67
C LEU A 68 -3.89 9.64 -14.75
N LEU A 69 -3.31 8.46 -14.50
CA LEU A 69 -2.57 7.69 -15.51
C LEU A 69 -3.50 7.08 -16.57
N GLY A 70 -4.83 7.09 -16.34
CA GLY A 70 -5.81 6.63 -17.31
C GLY A 70 -5.66 5.16 -17.67
N ILE A 71 -5.31 4.30 -16.70
CA ILE A 71 -5.12 2.87 -16.95
C ILE A 71 -6.49 2.22 -17.16
N GLU A 72 -6.79 1.88 -18.41
CA GLU A 72 -8.06 1.25 -18.78
C GLU A 72 -8.06 -0.25 -18.53
N ARG A 73 -9.16 -0.78 -17.97
CA ARG A 73 -9.32 -2.22 -17.73
C ARG A 73 -9.14 -3.03 -19.01
N GLY A 74 -8.33 -4.09 -18.94
CA GLY A 74 -8.06 -4.98 -20.07
C GLY A 74 -6.91 -4.52 -20.99
N SER A 75 -6.42 -3.29 -20.82
CA SER A 75 -5.18 -2.83 -21.48
C SER A 75 -3.95 -3.58 -20.96
N ASP A 76 -2.84 -3.50 -21.68
CA ASP A 76 -1.59 -4.08 -21.22
C ASP A 76 -1.02 -3.36 -19.99
N ASP A 77 -1.28 -2.05 -19.87
CA ASP A 77 -0.94 -1.26 -18.69
C ASP A 77 -1.72 -1.73 -17.45
N TRP A 78 -2.99 -2.14 -17.62
CA TRP A 78 -3.79 -2.73 -16.55
C TRP A 78 -3.19 -4.06 -16.08
N LYS A 79 -2.81 -4.94 -17.00
CA LYS A 79 -2.16 -6.21 -16.64
C LYS A 79 -0.84 -5.99 -15.91
N GLN A 80 -0.05 -4.98 -16.30
CA GLN A 80 1.18 -4.62 -15.60
C GLN A 80 0.89 -4.06 -14.20
N ALA A 81 -0.11 -3.18 -14.06
CA ALA A 81 -0.53 -2.67 -12.78
C ALA A 81 -1.01 -3.78 -11.84
N GLU A 82 -1.79 -4.74 -12.34
CA GLU A 82 -2.20 -5.94 -11.59
C GLU A 82 -1.01 -6.81 -11.19
N ALA A 83 -0.04 -7.01 -12.10
CA ALA A 83 1.16 -7.78 -11.77
C ALA A 83 1.98 -7.12 -10.66
N ILE A 84 2.09 -5.79 -10.66
CA ILE A 84 2.74 -5.03 -9.59
C ILE A 84 1.96 -5.18 -8.29
N TRP A 85 0.65 -4.95 -8.32
CA TRP A 85 -0.24 -5.07 -7.17
C TRP A 85 -0.11 -6.46 -6.51
N ASN A 86 -0.24 -7.53 -7.29
CA ASN A 86 -0.11 -8.90 -6.80
C ASN A 86 1.27 -9.14 -6.20
N ARG A 87 2.32 -8.64 -6.84
CA ARG A 87 3.68 -8.79 -6.31
C ARG A 87 3.89 -8.03 -5.01
N VAL A 88 3.27 -6.87 -4.83
CA VAL A 88 3.32 -6.13 -3.56
C VAL A 88 2.61 -6.94 -2.47
N ILE A 89 1.40 -7.45 -2.74
CA ILE A 89 0.67 -8.28 -1.77
C ILE A 89 1.50 -9.49 -1.33
N GLU A 90 2.09 -10.24 -2.26
CA GLU A 90 2.95 -11.39 -1.93
C GLU A 90 4.12 -11.01 -1.01
N LEU A 91 4.74 -9.85 -1.27
CA LEU A 91 5.87 -9.38 -0.47
C LEU A 91 5.44 -8.90 0.91
N GLU A 92 4.30 -8.20 0.99
CA GLU A 92 3.73 -7.73 2.25
C GLU A 92 3.22 -8.88 3.12
N GLU A 93 2.59 -9.90 2.52
CA GLU A 93 2.23 -11.14 3.24
C GLU A 93 3.48 -11.82 3.82
N ALA A 94 4.52 -11.98 3.00
CA ALA A 94 5.77 -12.62 3.43
C ALA A 94 6.60 -11.77 4.43
N PHE A 95 6.34 -10.46 4.50
CA PHE A 95 7.00 -9.56 5.45
C PHE A 95 6.53 -9.81 6.88
N TRP A 96 5.25 -10.11 7.06
CA TRP A 96 4.70 -10.39 8.39
C TRP A 96 5.05 -11.82 8.82
N PRO A 97 5.51 -12.02 10.06
CA PRO A 97 5.79 -13.35 10.55
C PRO A 97 4.50 -14.19 10.57
N ASN A 98 4.59 -15.43 10.09
CA ASN A 98 3.54 -16.41 10.29
C ASN A 98 3.36 -16.59 11.81
N ALA A 99 2.16 -16.24 12.30
CA ALA A 99 1.78 -16.38 13.70
C ALA A 99 1.69 -17.85 14.13
#